data_AF-A0A2E4EB61-F1
#
_entry.id   AF-A0A2E4EB61-F1
#
_cell.length_a   1.000
_cell.length_b   1.000
_cell.length_c   1.000
_cell.angle_alpha   90.00
_cell.angle_beta   90.00
_cell.angle_gamma   90.00
#
_symmetry.space_group_name_H-M   'P 1'
#
loop_
_entity.id
_entity.type
_entity.pdbx_description
1 polymer ?
#
loop_
_entity_poly.entity_id
_entity_poly.type
_entity_poly.pdbx_seq_one_letter_code
_entity_poly.pdbx_strand_id
1 'polypeptide(L)'
;MSTFSREINLAFKTISILDELAHASLFFMLALLFYGAFQMRRRVLIGIVLSLGAITEILQGMVGRSPSVTDFLADGVGLCVALMIVAILFAHNKMPNKFY
;
A
#
# COMPACT_ATOMS: atom_id res chain seq x y z
N MET A 1 -30.45 17.26 10.87
CA MET A 1 -29.61 16.08 11.18
C MET A 1 -29.21 16.19 12.64
N SER A 2 -29.59 15.24 13.50
CA SER A 2 -29.30 15.34 14.94
C SER A 2 -27.79 15.21 15.19
N THR A 3 -27.29 15.80 16.28
CA THR A 3 -25.88 15.69 16.71
C THR A 3 -25.45 14.23 16.85
N PHE A 4 -26.33 13.38 17.38
CA PHE A 4 -26.14 11.94 17.50
C PHE A 4 -25.89 11.23 16.16
N SER A 5 -26.69 11.52 15.11
CA SER A 5 -26.47 10.93 13.78
C SER A 5 -25.14 11.37 13.16
N ARG A 6 -24.66 12.58 13.45
CA ARG A 6 -23.38 13.06 12.95
C ARG A 6 -22.21 12.31 13.59
N GLU A 7 -22.24 12.07 14.89
CA GLU A 7 -21.16 11.35 15.59
C GLU A 7 -21.04 9.89 15.14
N ILE A 8 -22.17 9.21 14.95
CA ILE A 8 -22.18 7.84 14.41
C ILE A 8 -21.54 7.78 13.02
N ASN A 9 -21.91 8.70 12.13
CA ASN A 9 -21.32 8.75 10.77
C ASN A 9 -19.81 9.05 10.82
N LEU A 10 -19.36 9.91 11.73
CA LEU A 10 -17.94 10.18 11.92
C LEU A 10 -17.18 8.94 12.43
N ALA A 11 -17.76 8.19 13.36
CA ALA A 11 -17.17 6.94 13.84
C ALA A 11 -17.00 5.91 12.72
N PHE A 12 -18.04 5.65 11.93
CA PHE A 12 -17.96 4.73 10.77
C PHE A 12 -16.94 5.20 9.74
N LYS A 13 -16.92 6.50 9.42
CA LYS A 13 -15.93 7.06 8.49
C LYS A 13 -14.50 6.89 9.02
N THR A 14 -14.29 7.06 10.32
CA THR A 14 -12.97 6.90 10.95
C THR A 14 -12.52 5.44 10.88
N ILE A 15 -13.41 4.49 11.16
CA ILE A 15 -13.12 3.05 11.05
C ILE A 15 -12.73 2.69 9.61
N SER A 16 -13.47 3.19 8.61
CA SER A 16 -13.17 2.98 7.19
C SER A 16 -11.78 3.51 6.80
N ILE A 17 -11.46 4.74 7.21
CA ILE A 17 -10.16 5.36 6.91
C ILE A 17 -9.01 4.59 7.57
N LEU A 18 -9.22 4.09 8.79
CA LEU A 18 -8.21 3.29 9.48
C LEU A 18 -7.96 1.95 8.78
N ASP A 19 -9.00 1.31 8.24
CA ASP A 19 -8.89 0.06 7.47
C ASP A 19 -8.07 0.30 6.19
N GLU A 20 -8.40 1.36 5.43
CA GLU A 20 -7.66 1.76 4.23
C GLU A 20 -6.19 2.11 4.54
N LEU A 21 -5.94 2.83 5.64
CA LEU A 21 -4.59 3.19 6.06
C LEU A 21 -3.78 1.96 6.49
N ALA A 22 -4.42 0.98 7.14
CA ALA A 22 -3.78 -0.27 7.50
C ALA A 22 -3.34 -1.03 6.24
N HIS A 23 -4.22 -1.14 5.24
CA HIS A 23 -3.93 -1.72 3.93
C HIS A 23 -2.71 -1.06 3.26
N ALA A 24 -2.77 0.26 3.10
CA ALA A 24 -1.67 1.02 2.51
C ALA A 24 -0.35 0.83 3.26
N SER A 25 -0.37 0.85 4.60
CA SER A 25 0.84 0.69 5.43
C SER A 25 1.44 -0.71 5.33
N LEU A 26 0.60 -1.76 5.26
CA LEU A 26 1.05 -3.14 5.17
C LEU A 26 1.71 -3.40 3.82
N PHE A 27 1.07 -2.97 2.73
CA PHE A 27 1.59 -3.14 1.38
C PHE A 27 2.84 -2.28 1.11
N PHE A 28 2.93 -1.10 1.74
CA PHE A 28 4.15 -0.31 1.78
C PHE A 28 5.33 -1.11 2.38
N MET A 29 5.16 -1.67 3.58
CA MET A 29 6.21 -2.45 4.24
C MET A 29 6.56 -3.71 3.46
N LEU A 30 5.55 -4.39 2.91
CA LEU A 30 5.74 -5.57 2.07
C LEU A 30 6.58 -5.24 0.84
N ALA A 31 6.27 -4.14 0.15
CA ALA A 31 7.04 -3.70 -1.01
C ALA A 31 8.51 -3.40 -0.67
N LEU A 32 8.78 -2.76 0.47
CA LEU A 32 10.14 -2.51 0.95
C LEU A 32 10.89 -3.81 1.27
N LEU A 33 10.24 -4.75 1.96
CA LEU A 33 10.81 -6.06 2.28
C LEU A 33 11.16 -6.83 1.02
N PHE A 34 10.25 -6.90 0.04
CA PHE A 34 10.52 -7.56 -1.23
C PHE A 34 11.66 -6.90 -2.01
N TYR A 35 11.71 -5.57 -2.01
CA TYR A 35 12.78 -4.83 -2.68
C TYR A 35 14.15 -5.12 -2.04
N GLY A 36 14.22 -5.11 -0.71
CA GLY A 36 15.46 -5.36 0.04
C GLY A 36 15.91 -6.82 0.01
N ALA A 37 14.98 -7.76 0.11
CA ALA A 37 15.30 -9.18 0.23
C ALA A 37 15.65 -9.83 -1.11
N PHE A 38 14.98 -9.46 -2.21
CA PHE A 38 15.01 -10.28 -3.43
C PHE A 38 15.75 -9.67 -4.63
N GLN A 39 16.29 -8.45 -4.56
CA GLN A 39 16.96 -7.75 -5.68
C GLN A 39 16.25 -7.92 -7.05
N MET A 40 14.92 -8.09 -7.03
CA MET A 40 14.14 -8.40 -8.23
C MET A 40 14.00 -7.16 -9.11
N ARG A 41 13.76 -7.40 -10.41
CA ARG A 41 13.38 -6.32 -11.32
C ARG A 41 12.12 -5.65 -10.80
N ARG A 42 12.09 -4.31 -10.75
CA ARG A 42 10.96 -3.51 -10.23
C ARG A 42 9.60 -3.95 -10.78
N ARG A 43 9.51 -4.31 -12.06
CA ARG A 43 8.28 -4.80 -12.70
C ARG A 43 7.74 -6.09 -12.08
N VAL A 44 8.64 -7.00 -11.68
CA VAL A 44 8.28 -8.27 -11.05
C VAL A 44 7.74 -8.03 -9.65
N LEU A 45 8.41 -7.16 -8.87
CA LEU A 45 7.95 -6.76 -7.55
C LEU A 45 6.55 -6.13 -7.60
N ILE A 46 6.33 -5.19 -8.53
CA ILE A 46 5.01 -4.57 -8.73
C ILE A 46 3.96 -5.64 -9.05
N GLY A 47 4.26 -6.55 -9.97
CA GLY A 47 3.35 -7.63 -10.34
C GLY A 47 2.99 -8.53 -9.15
N ILE A 48 3.97 -8.94 -8.35
CA ILE A 48 3.75 -9.78 -7.16
C ILE A 48 2.89 -9.04 -6.13
N VAL A 49 3.24 -7.81 -5.79
CA VAL A 49 2.55 -7.05 -4.75
C VAL A 49 1.10 -6.72 -5.18
N LEU A 50 0.87 -6.32 -6.43
CA LEU A 50 -0.49 -6.12 -6.93
C LEU A 50 -1.30 -7.42 -7.00
N SER A 51 -0.67 -8.53 -7.37
CA SER A 51 -1.34 -9.84 -7.35
C SER A 51 -1.74 -10.24 -5.93
N LEU A 52 -0.91 -9.94 -4.93
CA LEU A 52 -1.23 -10.17 -3.54
C LEU A 52 -2.43 -9.32 -3.08
N GLY A 53 -2.50 -8.04 -3.47
CA GLY A 53 -3.66 -7.17 -3.19
C GLY A 53 -4.95 -7.68 -3.80
N ALA A 54 -4.89 -8.17 -5.04
CA ALA A 54 -6.06 -8.79 -5.70
C ALA A 54 -6.48 -10.10 -5.01
N ILE A 55 -5.52 -10.91 -4.56
CA ILE A 55 -5.81 -12.14 -3.81
C ILE A 55 -6.44 -11.82 -2.46
N THR A 56 -5.98 -10.79 -1.76
CA THR A 56 -6.55 -10.41 -0.46
C THR A 56 -7.99 -9.95 -0.60
N GLU A 57 -8.36 -9.22 -1.64
CA GLU A 57 -9.76 -8.88 -1.93
C GLU A 57 -10.65 -10.11 -2.09
N ILE A 58 -10.19 -11.11 -2.85
CA ILE A 58 -10.92 -12.37 -3.04
C ILE A 58 -11.08 -13.09 -1.70
N LEU A 59 -10.00 -13.17 -0.91
CA LEU A 59 -10.02 -13.81 0.39
C LEU A 59 -10.93 -13.08 1.38
N GLN A 60 -10.98 -11.74 1.36
CA GLN A 60 -11.90 -10.97 2.18
C GLN A 60 -13.36 -11.33 1.88
N GLY A 61 -13.72 -11.44 0.60
CA GLY A 61 -15.04 -11.89 0.17
C GLY A 61 -15.37 -13.31 0.66
N MET A 62 -14.37 -14.19 0.74
CA MET A 62 -14.56 -15.58 1.24
C MET A 62 -14.72 -15.65 2.76
N VAL A 63 -14.15 -14.70 3.51
CA VAL A 63 -14.23 -14.64 4.98
C VAL A 63 -15.46 -13.86 5.45
N GLY A 64 -16.29 -13.37 4.53
CA GLY A 64 -17.52 -12.64 4.84
C GLY A 64 -17.32 -11.16 5.12
N ARG A 65 -16.15 -10.60 4.75
CA ARG A 65 -15.94 -9.16 4.66
C ARG A 65 -16.40 -8.65 3.30
N SER A 66 -16.84 -7.40 3.23
CA SER A 66 -17.18 -6.75 1.97
C SER A 66 -15.91 -6.41 1.20
N PRO A 67 -15.60 -7.09 0.08
CA PRO A 67 -14.47 -6.71 -0.76
C PRO A 67 -14.72 -5.30 -1.31
N SER A 68 -13.71 -4.45 -1.25
CA SER A 68 -13.78 -3.06 -1.67
C SER A 68 -12.66 -2.71 -2.63
N VAL A 69 -13.04 -2.08 -3.74
CA VAL A 69 -12.09 -1.52 -4.70
C VAL A 69 -11.19 -0.46 -4.03
N THR A 70 -11.66 0.19 -2.95
CA THR A 70 -10.87 1.16 -2.19
C THR A 70 -9.68 0.52 -1.49
N ASP A 71 -9.82 -0.72 -1.00
CA ASP A 71 -8.77 -1.43 -0.28
C ASP A 71 -7.67 -1.89 -1.24
N PHE A 72 -8.06 -2.39 -2.42
CA PHE A 72 -7.11 -2.64 -3.51
C PHE A 72 -6.36 -1.37 -3.97
N LEU A 73 -7.04 -0.23 -4.03
CA LEU A 73 -6.39 1.05 -4.34
C LEU A 73 -5.43 1.47 -3.23
N ALA A 74 -5.81 1.28 -1.96
CA ALA A 74 -4.95 1.57 -0.82
C ALA A 74 -3.67 0.72 -0.84
N ASP A 75 -3.77 -0.57 -1.16
CA ASP A 75 -2.64 -1.47 -1.37
C ASP A 75 -1.69 -0.95 -2.46
N GLY A 76 -2.26 -0.52 -3.59
CA GLY A 76 -1.51 0.07 -4.71
C GLY A 76 -0.82 1.39 -4.34
N VAL A 77 -1.46 2.23 -3.54
CA VAL A 77 -0.86 3.48 -3.02
C VAL A 77 0.33 3.16 -2.13
N GLY A 78 0.20 2.20 -1.21
CA GLY A 78 1.29 1.73 -0.35
C GLY A 78 2.53 1.30 -1.15
N LEU A 79 2.32 0.48 -2.18
CA LEU A 79 3.36 0.05 -3.11
C LEU A 79 4.03 1.23 -3.84
N CYS A 80 3.23 2.16 -4.39
CA CYS A 80 3.75 3.31 -5.12
C CYS A 80 4.63 4.19 -4.21
N VAL A 81 4.18 4.45 -2.99
CA VAL A 81 4.91 5.26 -2.01
C VAL A 81 6.23 4.58 -1.62
N ALA A 82 6.23 3.26 -1.40
CA ALA A 82 7.44 2.50 -1.11
C ALA A 82 8.49 2.62 -2.24
N LEU A 83 8.06 2.42 -3.48
CA LEU A 83 8.94 2.54 -4.64
C LEU A 83 9.44 3.95 -4.87
N MET A 84 8.62 4.97 -4.58
CA MET A 84 9.02 6.38 -4.65
C MET A 84 10.12 6.69 -3.64
N ILE A 85 9.97 6.27 -2.38
CA ILE A 85 10.98 6.47 -1.33
C ILE A 85 12.28 5.77 -1.70
N VAL A 86 12.20 4.52 -2.15
CA VAL A 86 13.37 3.79 -2.67
C VAL A 86 14.01 4.55 -3.83
N ALA A 87 13.23 5.03 -4.79
CA ALA A 87 13.77 5.79 -5.92
C ALA A 87 14.51 7.05 -5.45
N ILE A 88 13.97 7.81 -4.50
CA ILE A 88 14.59 9.01 -3.94
C ILE A 88 15.91 8.67 -3.24
N LEU A 89 15.90 7.68 -2.33
CA LEU A 89 17.07 7.29 -1.55
C LEU A 89 18.21 6.77 -2.44
N PHE A 90 17.88 5.97 -3.46
CA PHE A 90 18.90 5.39 -4.35
C PHE A 90 19.25 6.29 -5.55
N ALA A 91 18.42 7.27 -5.92
CA ALA A 91 18.80 8.29 -6.90
C ALA A 91 19.91 9.19 -6.36
N HIS A 92 19.91 9.46 -5.04
CA HIS A 92 20.96 10.25 -4.39
C HIS A 92 22.33 9.53 -4.37
N ASN A 93 22.35 8.19 -4.44
CA ASN A 93 23.60 7.41 -4.46
C ASN A 93 24.30 7.32 -5.82
N LYS A 94 23.77 7.98 -6.87
CA LYS A 94 24.35 8.02 -8.23
C LYS A 94 25.03 9.36 -8.56
N MET A 95 25.78 9.95 -7.63
CA MET A 95 26.80 10.94 -8.01
C MET A 95 28.20 10.28 -7.95
N PRO A 96 28.70 9.69 -9.04
CA PRO A 96 30.13 9.46 -9.15
C PRO A 96 30.80 10.83 -9.21
N ASN A 97 31.57 11.16 -8.17
CA ASN A 97 32.63 12.15 -8.25
C ASN A 97 33.55 11.72 -9.42
N LYS A 98 33.34 12.27 -10.61
CA LYS A 98 34.32 12.23 -11.68
C LYS A 98 35.38 13.29 -11.38
N PHE A 99 36.27 12.95 -10.47
CA PHE A 99 37.63 13.45 -10.47
C PHE A 99 38.50 12.26 -10.82
N TYR A 100 39.05 12.25 -12.04
CA TYR A 100 40.40 11.87 -12.46
C TYR A 100 40.46 12.02 -13.99
#